data_AF-A0A2V8L0Y4-F1
#
_entry.id   AF-A0A2V8L0Y4-F1
#
_cell.length_a   1.000
_cell.length_b   1.000
_cell.length_c   1.000
_cell.angle_alpha   90.00
_cell.angle_beta   90.00
_cell.angle_gamma   90.00
#
_symmetry.space_group_name_H-M   'P 1'
#
loop_
_entity.id
_entity.type
_entity.pdbx_description
1 polymer ?
#
loop_
_entity_poly.entity_id
_entity_poly.type
_entity_poly.pdbx_seq_one_letter_code
_entity_poly.pdbx_strand_id
1 'polypeptide(L)'
;DVQFGVCAHVPVPPESNRHPGSEPDATGSAPPPRRKNYSWSELLKRVFEIDILVCERCGGPVRVIAAIQEPETAQQILNYLGLPSRPPITPARYERRFHPDDFAS
;
A
#
# COMPACT_ATOMS: atom_id res chain seq x y z
N ASP A 1 -3.88 20.11 29.87
CA ASP A 1 -2.61 19.41 29.62
C ASP A 1 -2.79 18.18 28.76
N VAL A 2 -2.57 18.30 27.45
CA VAL A 2 -2.54 17.15 26.54
C VAL A 2 -1.13 16.58 26.56
N GLN A 3 -0.96 15.45 27.25
CA GLN A 3 0.28 14.69 27.27
C GLN A 3 0.57 14.10 25.87
N PHE A 4 1.59 14.65 25.20
CA PHE A 4 2.27 14.00 24.08
C PHE A 4 3.07 12.80 24.62
N GLY A 5 2.51 11.59 24.50
CA GLY A 5 3.11 10.34 24.95
C GLY A 5 3.74 9.55 23.80
N VAL A 6 5.07 9.68 23.69
CA VAL A 6 6.10 8.75 23.17
C VAL A 6 5.66 7.56 22.30
N CYS A 7 6.29 7.44 21.13
CA CYS A 7 6.32 6.26 20.28
C CYS A 7 6.74 5.00 21.06
N ALA A 8 5.80 4.13 21.42
CA ALA A 8 6.10 2.78 21.83
C ALA A 8 6.44 1.94 20.58
N HIS A 9 7.72 1.65 20.40
CA HIS A 9 8.21 0.61 19.52
C HIS A 9 7.56 -0.73 19.93
N VAL A 10 6.77 -1.35 19.04
CA VAL A 10 6.25 -2.71 19.28
C VAL A 10 7.37 -3.69 18.93
N PRO A 11 7.91 -4.46 19.89
CA PRO A 11 8.90 -5.48 19.57
C PRO A 11 8.23 -6.66 18.84
N VAL A 12 8.83 -7.06 17.72
CA VAL A 12 8.47 -8.27 16.99
C VAL A 12 8.88 -9.49 17.82
N PRO A 13 7.99 -10.48 18.08
CA PRO A 13 8.36 -11.68 18.82
C PRO A 13 9.34 -12.54 18.00
N PRO A 14 10.33 -13.21 18.64
CA PRO A 14 11.21 -14.13 17.94
C PRO A 14 10.44 -15.37 17.49
N GLU A 15 10.60 -15.75 16.20
CA GLU A 15 10.07 -16.98 15.62
C GLU A 15 10.73 -18.21 16.27
N SER A 16 10.21 -18.63 17.42
CA SER A 16 10.58 -19.90 18.05
C SER A 16 9.65 -21.00 17.59
N ASN A 17 9.96 -21.59 16.44
CA ASN A 17 9.60 -22.96 16.11
C ASN A 17 10.66 -23.56 15.17
N ARG A 18 11.82 -23.92 15.74
CA ARG A 18 12.75 -24.88 15.10
C ARG A 18 12.62 -26.21 15.83
N HIS A 19 11.83 -27.12 15.26
CA HIS A 19 11.95 -28.54 15.53
C HIS A 19 13.29 -29.03 14.96
N PRO A 20 14.13 -29.75 15.74
CA PRO A 20 15.29 -30.42 15.19
C PRO A 20 14.86 -31.76 14.59
N GLY A 21 15.21 -32.00 13.34
CA GLY A 21 15.21 -33.36 12.77
C GLY A 21 14.43 -33.52 11.47
N SER A 22 15.10 -33.31 10.35
CA SER A 22 15.23 -34.30 9.28
C SER A 22 16.19 -33.74 8.22
N GLU A 23 17.26 -34.48 7.95
CA GLU A 23 18.17 -34.17 6.85
C GLU A 23 17.43 -34.36 5.51
N PRO A 24 17.49 -33.41 4.56
CA PRO A 24 17.04 -33.66 3.21
C PRO A 24 18.21 -34.07 2.33
N ASP A 25 18.10 -35.32 1.87
CA ASP A 25 18.84 -35.96 0.80
C ASP A 25 19.09 -35.03 -0.41
N ALA A 26 20.32 -35.07 -0.90
CA ALA A 26 20.84 -34.20 -1.94
C ALA A 26 20.38 -34.67 -3.33
N THR A 27 19.14 -34.38 -3.71
CA THR A 27 18.70 -34.31 -5.13
C THR A 27 17.42 -33.48 -5.19
N GLY A 28 17.52 -32.24 -5.68
CA GLY A 28 16.34 -31.39 -5.81
C GLY A 28 16.61 -30.15 -6.64
N SER A 29 16.03 -30.11 -7.83
CA SER A 29 15.89 -28.90 -8.66
C SER A 29 15.44 -27.72 -7.78
N ALA A 30 16.13 -26.58 -7.90
CA ALA A 30 15.82 -25.39 -7.13
C ALA A 30 14.33 -25.02 -7.28
N PRO A 31 13.63 -24.71 -6.18
CA PRO A 31 12.23 -24.32 -6.27
C PRO A 31 12.07 -23.08 -7.17
N PRO A 32 11.00 -23.01 -7.98
CA PRO A 32 10.77 -21.86 -8.85
C PRO A 32 10.75 -20.55 -8.04
N PRO A 33 11.21 -19.43 -8.63
CA PRO A 33 11.28 -18.16 -7.91
C PRO A 33 9.89 -17.82 -7.38
N ARG A 34 9.77 -17.74 -6.05
CA ARG A 34 8.51 -17.42 -5.38
C ARG A 34 8.09 -16.03 -5.84
N ARG A 35 6.82 -15.89 -6.26
CA ARG A 35 6.26 -14.56 -6.57
C ARG A 35 6.43 -13.67 -5.34
N LYS A 36 6.98 -12.47 -5.53
CA LYS A 36 7.09 -11.50 -4.43
C LYS A 36 5.69 -11.14 -3.97
N ASN A 37 5.41 -11.36 -2.68
CA ASN A 37 4.21 -10.85 -2.04
C ASN A 37 4.43 -9.36 -1.81
N TYR A 38 3.57 -8.52 -2.40
CA TYR A 38 3.57 -7.08 -2.13
C TYR A 38 2.57 -6.79 -1.02
N SER A 39 2.97 -5.97 -0.06
CA SER A 39 2.05 -5.30 0.84
C SER A 39 1.14 -4.35 0.05
N TRP A 40 0.00 -4.00 0.65
CA TRP A 40 -0.94 -3.08 0.04
C TRP A 40 -0.32 -1.69 -0.24
N SER A 41 0.52 -1.18 0.65
CA SER A 41 1.24 0.09 0.46
C SER A 41 2.24 0.03 -0.70
N GLU A 42 2.97 -1.07 -0.86
CA GLU A 42 3.90 -1.24 -2.00
C GLU A 42 3.17 -1.25 -3.34
N LEU A 43 1.96 -1.82 -3.39
CA LEU A 43 1.13 -1.78 -4.59
C LEU A 43 0.67 -0.36 -4.91
N LEU A 44 0.20 0.39 -3.90
CA LEU A 44 -0.19 1.78 -4.09
C LEU A 44 0.96 2.63 -4.61
N LYS A 45 2.15 2.49 -4.02
CA LYS A 45 3.35 3.20 -4.47
C LYS A 45 3.73 2.84 -5.90
N ARG A 46 3.55 1.59 -6.30
CA ARG A 46 3.92 1.15 -7.65
C ARG A 46 2.94 1.59 -8.72
N VAL A 47 1.64 1.57 -8.44
CA VAL A 47 0.59 1.83 -9.44
C VAL A 47 0.20 3.29 -9.51
N PHE A 48 0.17 3.97 -8.36
CA PHE A 48 -0.29 5.35 -8.25
C PHE A 48 0.81 6.33 -7.84
N GLU A 49 2.05 5.86 -7.60
CA GLU A 49 3.15 6.68 -7.06
C GLU A 49 2.85 7.29 -5.68
N ILE A 50 1.91 6.71 -4.92
CA ILE A 50 1.52 7.19 -3.59
C ILE A 50 2.22 6.38 -2.50
N ASP A 51 2.99 7.05 -1.64
CA ASP A 51 3.60 6.43 -0.45
C ASP A 51 2.85 6.84 0.83
N ILE A 52 1.83 6.05 1.20
CA ILE A 52 0.95 6.31 2.35
C ILE A 52 1.63 6.19 3.73
N LEU A 53 2.88 5.75 3.79
CA LEU A 53 3.64 5.61 5.04
C LEU A 53 4.60 6.79 5.28
N VAL A 54 4.60 7.78 4.38
CA VAL A 54 5.38 9.02 4.49
C VAL A 54 4.45 10.22 4.46
N CYS A 55 4.62 11.16 5.38
CA CYS A 55 3.85 12.39 5.35
C CYS A 55 4.32 13.32 4.21
N GLU A 56 3.41 13.74 3.34
CA GLU A 56 3.74 14.66 2.24
C GLU A 56 4.16 16.07 2.69
N ARG A 57 3.77 16.48 3.92
CA ARG A 57 4.12 17.81 4.44
C ARG A 57 5.50 17.89 5.08
N CYS A 58 5.91 16.85 5.80
CA CYS A 58 7.15 16.87 6.59
C CYS A 58 8.13 15.73 6.28
N GLY A 59 7.75 14.74 5.46
CA GLY A 59 8.58 13.58 5.13
C GLY A 59 8.74 12.56 6.27
N GLY A 60 8.08 12.77 7.41
CA GLY A 60 8.14 11.87 8.55
C GLY A 60 7.35 10.57 8.35
N PRO A 61 7.69 9.49 9.10
CA PRO A 61 6.96 8.24 9.03
C PRO A 61 5.54 8.38 9.60
N VAL A 62 4.55 7.78 8.93
CA VAL A 62 3.16 7.72 9.38
C VAL A 62 2.65 6.28 9.34
N ARG A 63 1.51 6.03 10.00
CA ARG A 63 0.86 4.71 10.02
C ARG A 63 -0.61 4.82 9.66
N VAL A 64 -1.13 3.82 8.97
CA VAL A 64 -2.57 3.67 8.72
C VAL A 64 -3.24 3.29 10.03
N ILE A 65 -4.24 4.06 10.45
CA ILE A 65 -4.97 3.84 11.72
C ILE A 65 -6.36 3.24 11.51
N ALA A 66 -6.97 3.50 10.35
CA ALA A 66 -8.30 3.01 10.02
C ALA A 66 -8.50 3.05 8.50
N ALA A 67 -9.37 2.18 8.00
CA ALA A 67 -9.92 2.26 6.65
C ALA A 67 -11.43 2.50 6.76
N ILE A 68 -11.92 3.54 6.08
CA ILE A 68 -13.33 3.90 6.07
C ILE A 68 -14.01 3.10 4.96
N GLN A 69 -14.89 2.18 5.32
CA GLN A 69 -15.56 1.28 4.38
C GLN A 69 -17.03 1.67 4.11
N GLU A 70 -17.63 2.46 5.00
CA GLU A 70 -19.02 2.90 4.84
C GLU A 70 -19.09 4.04 3.81
N PRO A 71 -19.93 3.89 2.76
CA PRO A 71 -20.00 4.88 1.69
C PRO A 71 -20.56 6.22 2.16
N GLU A 72 -21.53 6.23 3.07
CA GLU A 72 -22.14 7.46 3.58
C GLU A 72 -21.11 8.30 4.36
N THR A 73 -20.35 7.67 5.25
CA THR A 73 -19.26 8.33 5.99
C THR A 73 -18.18 8.86 5.04
N ALA A 74 -17.77 8.08 4.03
CA ALA A 74 -16.81 8.54 3.02
C ALA A 74 -17.34 9.76 2.25
N GLN A 75 -18.62 9.75 1.84
CA GLN A 75 -19.24 10.87 1.14
C GLN A 75 -19.30 12.14 2.00
N GLN A 76 -19.67 12.02 3.28
CA GLN A 76 -19.71 13.16 4.20
C GLN A 76 -18.33 13.82 4.35
N ILE A 77 -17.27 13.01 4.49
CA ILE A 77 -15.89 13.50 4.57
C ILE A 77 -15.47 14.20 3.28
N LEU A 78 -15.72 13.58 2.12
CA LEU A 78 -15.37 14.18 0.84
C LEU A 78 -16.11 15.51 0.60
N ASN A 79 -17.40 15.57 0.93
CA ASN A 79 -18.19 16.80 0.85
C ASN A 79 -17.63 17.91 1.76
N TYR A 80 -17.24 17.57 2.99
CA TYR A 80 -16.61 18.52 3.91
C TYR A 80 -15.28 19.07 3.37
N LEU A 81 -14.51 18.22 2.68
CA LEU A 81 -13.26 18.62 2.03
C LEU A 81 -13.45 19.33 0.68
N GLY A 82 -14.69 19.44 0.18
CA GLY A 82 -14.99 20.01 -1.13
C GLY A 82 -14.52 19.13 -2.31
N LEU A 83 -14.34 17.83 -2.08
CA LEU A 83 -13.90 16.86 -3.08
C LEU A 83 -15.09 16.12 -3.72
N PRO A 84 -15.00 15.73 -5.00
CA PRO A 84 -16.05 14.97 -5.65
C PRO A 84 -16.19 13.58 -5.01
N SER A 85 -17.40 13.23 -4.59
CA SER A 85 -17.71 11.93 -3.98
C SER A 85 -17.89 10.80 -4.99
N ARG A 86 -18.17 11.13 -6.25
CA ARG A 86 -18.31 10.19 -7.36
C ARG A 86 -17.13 10.36 -8.32
N PRO A 87 -16.37 9.29 -8.62
CA PRO A 87 -15.30 9.37 -9.61
C PRO A 87 -15.88 9.63 -11.01
N PRO A 88 -15.11 10.25 -11.91
CA PRO A 88 -15.52 10.41 -13.30
C PRO A 88 -15.70 9.03 -13.96
N ILE A 89 -16.70 8.92 -14.85
CA ILE A 89 -16.92 7.69 -15.62
C ILE A 89 -15.87 7.64 -16.73
N THR A 90 -14.84 6.82 -16.55
CA THR A 90 -13.80 6.56 -17.55
C THR A 90 -13.96 5.17 -18.15
N PRO A 91 -13.61 4.96 -19.44
CA PRO A 91 -13.63 3.62 -20.03
C PRO A 91 -12.70 2.69 -19.24
N ALA A 92 -13.13 1.43 -19.03
CA ALA A 92 -12.38 0.45 -18.24
C ALA A 92 -10.99 0.14 -18.84
N ARG A 93 -10.84 0.35 -20.15
CA ARG A 93 -9.54 0.39 -20.80
C ARG A 93 -9.23 1.83 -21.13
N TYR A 94 -8.05 2.28 -20.76
CA TYR A 94 -7.44 3.42 -21.43
C TYR A 94 -7.37 3.05 -22.91
N GLU A 95 -8.25 3.63 -23.72
CA GLU A 95 -8.17 3.50 -25.16
C GLU A 95 -6.84 4.12 -25.54
N ARG A 96 -5.85 3.29 -25.88
CA ARG A 96 -4.57 3.76 -26.43
C ARG A 96 -4.82 4.36 -27.82
N ARG A 97 -5.51 5.50 -27.90
CA ARG A 97 -5.16 6.49 -28.92
C ARG A 97 -3.94 7.21 -28.38
N PHE A 98 -2.79 6.55 -28.50
CA PHE A 98 -1.53 7.26 -28.55
C PHE A 98 -1.52 7.94 -29.92
N HIS A 99 -1.78 9.26 -29.98
CA HIS A 99 -1.40 10.00 -31.17
C HIS A 99 0.12 10.20 -31.08
N PRO A 100 0.91 9.88 -32.11
CA PRO A 100 2.35 10.11 -32.08
C PRO A 100 2.77 11.58 -31.85
N ASP A 101 1.81 12.52 -31.84
CA ASP A 101 2.03 13.96 -31.65
C ASP A 101 1.73 14.46 -30.23
N ASP A 102 1.16 13.64 -29.32
CA ASP A 102 0.79 14.08 -27.95
C ASP A 102 2.02 14.42 -27.07
N PHE A 103 3.22 13.98 -27.47
CA PHE A 103 4.49 14.24 -26.76
C PHE A 103 5.32 15.34 -27.42
N ALA A 104 4.83 15.97 -28.48
CA ALA A 104 5.52 17.06 -29.18
C ALA A 104 4.93 18.41 -28.74
N SER A 105 5.18 18.83 -27.51
CA SER A 105 5.07 20.24 -27.05
C SER A 105 5.85 20.45 -25.76
#